data_AF-A0A653C3V6-F1
#
_entry.id   AF-A0A653C3V6-F1
#
_cell.length_a   1.000
_cell.length_b   1.000
_cell.length_c   1.000
_cell.angle_alpha   90.00
_cell.angle_beta   90.00
_cell.angle_gamma   90.00
#
_symmetry.space_group_name_H-M   'P 1'
#
loop_
_entity.id
_entity.type
_entity.pdbx_description
1 polymer ?
#
loop_
_entity_poly.entity_id
_entity_poly.type
_entity_poly.pdbx_seq_one_letter_code
_entity_poly.pdbx_strand_id
1 'polypeptide(L)'
;MPSVTLKDVDQHKFVKAFASFLKKTGKLRVPEWVDLVKTSKAKELAPYDPDWYYVRCAAVVRHIYIRSPVGVGSLTKIFGSRKRNGTKPSHFCRYSFYFH
;
A
#
# COMPACT_ATOMS: atom_id res chain seq x y z
N MET A 1 4.41 -6.47 31.65
CA MET A 1 4.55 -6.98 30.27
C MET A 1 5.75 -6.30 29.63
N PRO A 2 6.64 -7.04 28.94
CA PRO A 2 7.74 -6.42 28.20
C PRO A 2 7.19 -5.51 27.09
N SER A 3 7.93 -4.46 26.73
CA SER A 3 7.56 -3.55 25.65
C SER A 3 7.51 -4.32 24.32
N VAL A 4 6.38 -4.23 23.62
CA VAL A 4 6.20 -4.86 22.30
C VAL A 4 6.53 -3.84 21.22
N THR A 5 7.41 -4.20 20.28
CA THR A 5 7.76 -3.35 19.14
C THR A 5 7.06 -3.80 17.87
N LEU A 6 7.11 -2.98 16.82
CA LEU A 6 6.50 -3.31 15.53
C LEU A 6 7.10 -4.58 14.87
N LYS A 7 8.29 -5.00 15.31
CA LYS A 7 8.98 -6.19 14.80
C LYS A 7 8.44 -7.49 15.41
N ASP A 8 7.81 -7.39 16.58
CA ASP A 8 7.35 -8.54 17.37
C ASP A 8 5.89 -8.93 17.07
N VAL A 9 5.20 -8.10 16.28
CA VAL A 9 3.78 -8.27 15.94
C VAL A 9 3.63 -8.81 14.52
N ASP A 10 2.64 -9.70 14.34
CA ASP A 10 2.25 -10.16 13.01
C ASP A 10 1.93 -8.99 12.06
N GLN A 11 2.48 -9.08 10.86
CA GLN A 11 2.46 -7.99 9.89
C GLN A 11 1.04 -7.67 9.42
N HIS A 12 0.24 -8.71 9.19
CA HIS A 12 -1.13 -8.55 8.70
C HIS A 12 -2.04 -7.98 9.78
N LYS A 13 -1.91 -8.47 11.02
CA LYS A 13 -2.68 -7.96 12.17
C LYS A 13 -2.38 -6.48 12.43
N PHE A 14 -1.11 -6.08 12.40
CA PHE A 14 -0.73 -4.68 12.59
C PHE A 14 -1.33 -3.77 11.51
N VAL A 15 -1.18 -4.12 10.24
CA VAL A 15 -1.68 -3.29 9.13
C VAL A 15 -3.19 -3.11 9.21
N LYS A 16 -3.93 -4.16 9.54
CA LYS A 16 -5.39 -4.10 9.68
C LYS A 16 -5.81 -3.20 10.85
N ALA A 17 -5.19 -3.37 12.02
CA ALA A 17 -5.49 -2.57 13.20
C ALA A 17 -5.14 -1.09 12.99
N PHE A 18 -4.00 -0.81 12.37
CA PHE A 18 -3.55 0.55 12.10
C PHE A 18 -4.40 1.24 11.03
N ALA A 19 -4.85 0.50 10.01
CA ALA A 19 -5.82 1.02 9.03
C ALA A 19 -7.14 1.44 9.71
N SER A 20 -7.67 0.61 10.61
CA SER A 20 -8.87 0.96 11.40
C SER A 20 -8.64 2.19 12.29
N PHE A 21 -7.44 2.34 12.86
CA PHE A 21 -7.07 3.51 13.65
C PHE A 21 -7.01 4.79 12.79
N LEU A 22 -6.40 4.72 11.60
CA LEU A 22 -6.35 5.84 10.67
C LEU A 22 -7.75 6.30 10.24
N LYS A 23 -8.66 5.33 9.98
CA LYS A 23 -10.05 5.61 9.63
C LYS A 23 -10.78 6.34 10.77
N LYS A 24 -10.65 5.86 12.01
CA LYS A 24 -11.26 6.49 13.20
C LYS A 24 -10.72 7.90 13.47
N THR A 25 -9.44 8.12 13.19
CA THR A 25 -8.77 9.39 13.49
C THR A 25 -9.22 10.51 12.54
N GLY A 26 -9.64 10.20 11.31
CA GLY A 26 -10.17 11.18 10.34
C GLY A 26 -9.18 12.25 9.86
N LYS A 27 -7.94 12.25 10.35
CA LYS A 27 -6.90 13.25 10.00
C LYS A 27 -6.24 13.02 8.64
N LEU A 28 -6.49 11.87 8.02
CA LEU A 28 -5.85 11.47 6.79
C LEU A 28 -6.67 12.01 5.61
N ARG A 29 -6.09 12.94 4.85
CA ARG A 29 -6.73 13.50 3.65
C ARG A 29 -6.77 12.43 2.56
N VAL A 30 -7.94 11.86 2.34
CA VAL A 30 -8.16 10.90 1.26
C VAL A 30 -8.38 11.68 -0.04
N PRO A 31 -7.62 11.40 -1.11
CA PRO A 31 -7.85 12.02 -2.41
C PRO A 31 -9.21 11.61 -2.99
N GLU A 32 -9.87 12.53 -3.70
CA GLU A 32 -11.18 12.31 -4.33
C GLU A 32 -11.16 11.17 -5.35
N TRP A 33 -10.02 10.95 -6.02
CA TRP A 33 -9.88 9.93 -7.06
C TRP A 33 -9.73 8.49 -6.52
N VAL A 34 -9.69 8.28 -5.21
CA VAL A 34 -9.42 6.95 -4.61
C VAL A 34 -10.41 5.87 -5.05
N ASP A 35 -11.65 6.24 -5.34
CA ASP A 35 -12.70 5.30 -5.76
C ASP A 35 -12.66 4.98 -7.27
N LEU A 36 -12.00 5.82 -8.06
CA LEU A 36 -11.95 5.71 -9.53
C LEU A 36 -10.71 4.97 -10.02
N VAL A 37 -9.63 4.96 -9.24
CA VAL A 37 -8.33 4.50 -9.72
C VAL A 37 -8.06 3.03 -9.45
N LYS A 38 -7.34 2.43 -10.39
CA LYS A 38 -6.57 1.22 -10.13
C LYS A 38 -5.26 1.53 -9.45
N THR A 39 -4.82 0.61 -8.61
CA THR A 39 -3.64 0.77 -7.77
C THR A 39 -2.31 0.70 -8.53
N SER A 40 -2.28 0.06 -9.70
CA SER A 40 -1.11 0.09 -10.57
C SER A 40 -1.49 -0.20 -12.01
N LYS A 41 -0.60 0.14 -12.95
CA LYS A 41 -0.74 -0.19 -14.37
C LYS A 41 -0.79 -1.70 -14.66
N ALA A 42 -0.37 -2.53 -13.70
CA ALA A 42 -0.38 -3.98 -13.80
C ALA A 42 -1.72 -4.60 -13.36
N LYS A 43 -2.54 -3.87 -12.61
CA LYS A 43 -3.86 -4.35 -12.17
C LYS A 43 -4.90 -3.99 -13.23
N GLU A 44 -5.78 -4.93 -13.51
CA GLU A 44 -6.88 -4.74 -14.47
C GLU A 44 -8.11 -4.14 -13.77
N LEU A 45 -8.33 -4.51 -12.50
CA LEU A 45 -9.46 -4.09 -11.69
C LEU A 45 -9.03 -3.20 -10.51
N ALA A 46 -9.96 -2.37 -10.06
CA ALA A 46 -9.83 -1.63 -8.81
C ALA A 46 -9.86 -2.59 -7.59
N PRO A 47 -9.32 -2.19 -6.43
CA PRO A 47 -9.43 -2.98 -5.21
C PRO A 47 -10.88 -3.21 -4.80
N TYR A 48 -11.19 -4.40 -4.31
CA TYR A 48 -12.52 -4.73 -3.79
C TYR A 48 -12.85 -4.04 -2.46
N ASP A 49 -11.82 -3.72 -1.67
CA ASP A 49 -11.97 -3.05 -0.38
C ASP A 49 -12.05 -1.53 -0.61
N PRO A 50 -13.16 -0.85 -0.25
CA PRO A 50 -13.25 0.61 -0.36
C PRO A 50 -12.25 1.33 0.56
N ASP A 51 -11.83 0.70 1.66
CA ASP A 51 -10.86 1.26 2.60
C ASP A 51 -9.40 0.96 2.20
N TRP A 52 -9.15 0.53 0.96
CA TRP A 52 -7.82 0.12 0.49
C TRP A 52 -6.74 1.19 0.69
N TYR A 53 -7.13 2.47 0.66
CA TYR A 53 -6.21 3.59 0.85
C TYR A 53 -5.62 3.59 2.26
N TYR A 54 -6.45 3.37 3.29
CA TYR A 54 -6.00 3.30 4.68
C TYR A 54 -5.07 2.10 4.92
N VAL A 55 -5.42 0.95 4.34
CA VAL A 55 -4.59 -0.26 4.39
C VAL A 55 -3.23 -0.01 3.73
N ARG A 56 -3.20 0.72 2.60
CA ARG A 56 -1.95 1.07 1.93
C ARG A 56 -1.11 2.06 2.74
N CYS A 57 -1.71 3.10 3.30
CA CYS A 57 -1.01 4.02 4.20
C CYS A 57 -0.39 3.28 5.39
N ALA A 58 -1.12 2.36 6.01
CA ALA A 58 -0.62 1.53 7.11
C ALA A 58 0.58 0.66 6.70
N ALA A 59 0.51 0.03 5.52
CA ALA A 59 1.62 -0.77 4.99
C ALA A 59 2.87 0.09 4.70
N VAL A 60 2.68 1.30 4.16
CA VAL A 60 3.79 2.25 3.90
C VAL A 60 4.44 2.69 5.20
N VAL A 61 3.66 3.10 6.21
CA VAL A 61 4.17 3.52 7.52
C VAL A 61 5.01 2.41 8.16
N ARG A 62 4.50 1.17 8.16
CA ARG A 62 5.26 0.02 8.65
C ARG A 62 6.58 -0.16 7.90
N HIS A 63 6.55 -0.05 6.57
CA HIS A 63 7.74 -0.24 5.76
C HIS A 63 8.81 0.84 6.03
N ILE A 64 8.39 2.09 6.21
CA ILE A 64 9.26 3.20 6.61
C ILE A 64 9.89 2.92 7.97
N TYR A 65 9.12 2.46 8.94
CA TYR A 65 9.62 2.15 10.29
C TYR A 65 10.71 1.06 10.28
N ILE A 66 10.57 0.03 9.43
CA ILE A 66 11.49 -1.11 9.40
C ILE A 66 12.75 -0.83 8.58
N ARG A 67 12.62 -0.13 7.44
CA ARG A 67 13.69 0.02 6.44
C ARG A 67 14.10 1.47 6.19
N SER A 68 13.96 2.34 7.18
CA SER A 68 14.35 3.76 7.05
C SER A 68 15.84 3.89 6.66
N PRO A 69 16.21 4.76 5.70
CA PRO A 69 15.36 5.66 4.89
C PRO A 69 14.87 5.03 3.57
N VAL A 70 13.61 5.31 3.20
CA VAL A 70 12.98 4.82 1.94
C VAL A 70 12.30 5.95 1.19
N GLY A 71 12.68 6.14 -0.08
CA GLY A 71 12.03 7.09 -0.98
C GLY A 71 10.89 6.48 -1.81
N VAL A 72 10.15 7.33 -2.53
CA VAL A 72 9.00 6.95 -3.38
C VAL A 72 9.40 5.90 -4.44
N GLY A 73 10.60 6.01 -5.02
CA GLY A 73 11.12 5.03 -5.98
C GLY A 73 11.30 3.62 -5.40
N SER A 74 11.66 3.52 -4.12
CA SER A 74 11.79 2.23 -3.43
C SER A 74 10.41 1.64 -3.14
N LEU A 75 9.49 2.46 -2.61
CA LEU A 75 8.11 2.04 -2.34
C LEU A 75 7.40 1.56 -3.61
N THR A 76 7.60 2.25 -4.74
CA THR A 76 7.00 1.83 -6.03
C THR A 76 7.55 0.49 -6.54
N LYS A 77 8.77 0.12 -6.15
CA LYS A 77 9.36 -1.19 -6.46
C LYS A 77 8.82 -2.28 -5.52
N ILE A 78 8.69 -1.99 -4.24
CA ILE A 78 8.19 -2.95 -3.23
C ILE A 78 6.73 -3.32 -3.49
N PHE A 79 5.88 -2.33 -3.78
CA PHE A 79 4.47 -2.56 -4.11
C PHE A 79 4.24 -2.87 -5.60
N GLY A 80 5.31 -2.97 -6.39
CA GLY A 80 5.24 -3.32 -7.79
C GLY A 80 4.72 -4.75 -7.98
N SER A 81 4.17 -5.02 -9.16
CA SER A 81 3.64 -6.35 -9.45
C SER A 81 3.93 -6.75 -10.89
N ARG A 82 3.83 -8.05 -11.16
CA ARG A 82 4.01 -8.60 -12.49
C ARG A 82 2.81 -8.24 -13.36
N LYS A 83 3.05 -7.51 -14.45
CA LYS A 83 2.04 -7.17 -15.45
C LYS A 83 1.93 -8.28 -16.50
N ARG A 84 0.71 -8.73 -16.76
CA ARG A 84 0.39 -9.60 -17.90
C ARG A 84 0.22 -8.74 -19.15
N ASN A 85 0.89 -9.07 -20.25
CA ASN A 85 0.86 -8.31 -21.51
C ASN A 85 0.09 -9.08 -22.61
N GLY A 86 -1.00 -9.76 -22.23
CA GLY A 86 -1.76 -10.61 -23.15
C GLY A 86 -0.94 -11.79 -23.64
N THR A 87 -0.57 -11.75 -24.93
CA THR A 87 0.23 -12.78 -25.62
C THR A 87 1.74 -12.63 -25.41
N LYS A 88 2.21 -11.45 -25.00
CA LYS A 88 3.64 -11.20 -24.72
C LYS A 88 4.02 -11.67 -23.32
N PRO A 89 5.30 -12.04 -23.09
CA PRO A 89 5.77 -12.45 -21.77
C PRO A 89 5.52 -11.38 -20.71
N SER A 90 5.35 -11.86 -19.48
CA SER A 90 5.05 -11.02 -18.33
C SER A 90 6.28 -10.26 -17.86
N HIS A 91 6.13 -8.97 -17.58
CA HIS A 91 7.22 -8.12 -17.07
C HIS A 91 6.84 -7.48 -15.74
N PHE A 92 7.85 -7.19 -14.91
CA PHE A 92 7.65 -6.43 -13.68
C PHE A 92 7.26 -4.99 -14.00
N CYS A 93 6.19 -4.50 -13.38
CA CYS A 93 5.76 -3.12 -13.51
C CYS A 93 5.77 -2.47 -12.13
N ARG A 94 6.34 -1.26 -12.07
CA ARG A 94 6.35 -0.46 -10.84
C ARG A 94 4.93 -0.02 -10.49
N TYR A 95 4.71 0.09 -9.20
CA TYR A 95 3.51 0.70 -8.65
C TYR A 95 3.47 2.20 -8.97
N SER A 96 2.27 2.77 -9.09
CA SER A 96 2.08 4.20 -9.35
C SER A 96 1.29 4.79 -8.19
N PHE A 97 1.91 5.74 -7.48
CA PHE A 97 1.26 6.53 -6.42
C PHE A 97 0.51 7.74 -6.99
N TYR A 98 0.94 8.22 -8.15
CA TYR A 98 0.36 9.32 -8.90
C TYR A 98 0.02 8.80 -10.29
N PHE A 99 -1.24 8.88 -10.66
CA PHE A 99 -1.61 8.79 -12.07
C PHE A 99 -1.29 10.15 -12.71
N HIS A 100 -0.54 10.10 -13.81
CA HIS A 100 -0.56 11.09 -14.88
C HIS A 100 -1.38 10.44 -16.00
#